data_AF-A0A133VH23-F1
#
_entry.id   AF-A0A133VH23-F1
#
_cell.length_a   1.000
_cell.length_b   1.000
_cell.length_c   1.000
_cell.angle_alpha   90.00
_cell.angle_beta   90.00
_cell.angle_gamma   90.00
#
_symmetry.space_group_name_H-M   'P 1'
#
loop_
_entity.id
_entity.type
_entity.pdbx_description
1 polymer ?
#
loop_
_entity_poly.entity_id
_entity_poly.type
_entity_poly.pdbx_seq_one_letter_code
_entity_poly.pdbx_strand_id
1 'polypeptide(L)'
;MKPEEYVEQFSKILDLVSEEDWSQDVDKTRVSLTILQELAKDRRMRTMREEREKTKVEPATEKQKQYMDDLGIVYDENITKEKASKEIESALEENRK
;
A
#
# COMPACT_ATOMS: atom_id res chain seq x y z
N MET A 1 7.37 5.22 13.89
CA MET A 1 8.82 5.43 14.03
C MET A 1 9.00 6.77 14.71
N LYS A 2 9.77 6.82 15.78
CA LYS A 2 10.01 8.05 16.54
C LYS A 2 11.08 8.90 15.86
N PRO A 3 11.11 10.23 16.07
CA PRO A 3 12.11 11.10 15.45
C PRO A 3 13.57 10.64 15.67
N GLU A 4 13.87 10.07 16.84
CA GLU A 4 15.22 9.61 17.20
C GLU A 4 15.71 8.48 16.28
N GLU A 5 14.80 7.58 15.88
CA GLU A 5 15.10 6.45 14.98
C GLU A 5 15.43 6.95 13.56
N TYR A 6 14.85 8.08 13.13
CA TYR A 6 15.17 8.71 11.84
C TYR A 6 16.54 9.38 11.88
N VAL A 7 16.88 10.04 12.99
CA VAL A 7 18.21 10.65 13.18
C VAL A 7 19.28 9.57 13.18
N GLU A 8 19.08 8.46 13.90
CA GLU A 8 20.03 7.34 13.91
C GLU A 8 20.23 6.74 12.51
N GLN A 9 19.13 6.52 11.76
CA GLN A 9 19.21 6.04 10.38
C GLN A 9 19.92 7.03 9.46
N PHE A 10 19.63 8.32 9.61
CA PHE A 10 20.30 9.36 8.84
C PHE A 10 21.81 9.33 9.07
N SER A 11 22.26 9.28 10.33
CA SER A 11 23.69 9.22 10.68
C SER A 11 24.36 8.00 10.05
N LYS A 12 23.76 6.80 10.15
CA LYS A 12 24.30 5.59 9.52
C LYS A 12 24.41 5.70 8.00
N ILE A 13 23.40 6.27 7.35
CA ILE A 13 23.43 6.50 5.89
C ILE A 13 24.51 7.51 5.54
N LEU A 14 24.66 8.57 6.34
CA LEU A 14 25.69 9.58 6.12
C LEU A 14 27.10 8.99 6.26
N ASP A 15 27.33 8.13 7.25
CA ASP A 15 28.61 7.44 7.44
C ASP A 15 28.94 6.59 6.20
N LEU A 16 27.99 5.76 5.75
CA LEU A 16 28.17 4.92 4.55
C LEU A 16 28.44 5.75 3.28
N VAL A 17 27.65 6.79 3.04
CA VAL A 17 27.83 7.70 1.89
C VAL A 17 29.17 8.44 1.98
N SER A 18 29.66 8.68 3.20
CA SER A 18 30.94 9.34 3.45
C SER A 18 32.14 8.47 3.16
N GLU A 19 32.05 7.16 3.43
CA GLU A 19 33.09 6.16 3.15
C GLU A 19 33.21 5.82 1.66
N GLU A 20 32.15 6.02 0.88
CA GLU A 20 32.18 5.77 -0.56
C GLU A 20 33.09 6.76 -1.32
N ASP A 21 33.78 6.23 -2.33
CA ASP A 21 34.60 7.02 -3.26
C ASP A 21 33.74 7.48 -4.44
N TRP A 22 33.36 8.76 -4.41
CA TRP A 22 32.50 9.34 -5.43
C TRP A 22 33.34 9.92 -6.55
N SER A 23 33.03 9.52 -7.78
CA SER A 23 33.67 10.05 -8.99
C SER A 23 33.38 11.54 -9.23
N GLN A 24 32.43 12.12 -8.49
CA GLN A 24 32.05 13.52 -8.55
C GLN A 24 31.97 14.09 -7.13
N ASP A 25 32.20 15.39 -7.01
CA ASP A 25 31.90 16.11 -5.77
C ASP A 25 30.38 16.16 -5.58
N VAL A 26 29.91 15.52 -4.51
CA VAL A 26 28.49 15.40 -4.20
C VAL A 26 28.21 15.93 -2.80
N ASP A 27 27.06 16.59 -2.65
CA ASP A 27 26.52 16.93 -1.34
C ASP A 27 26.04 15.65 -0.64
N LYS A 28 26.95 15.03 0.11
CA LYS A 28 26.72 13.78 0.84
C LYS A 28 25.54 13.88 1.79
N THR A 29 25.36 15.03 2.45
CA THR A 29 24.20 15.28 3.33
C THR A 29 22.89 15.20 2.56
N ARG A 30 22.81 15.84 1.39
CA ARG A 30 21.63 15.79 0.53
C ARG A 30 21.38 14.41 -0.04
N VAL A 31 22.43 13.69 -0.44
CA VAL A 31 22.33 12.29 -0.91
C VAL A 31 21.75 11.42 0.20
N SER A 32 22.31 11.48 1.41
CA SER A 32 21.84 10.70 2.56
C SER A 32 20.39 11.02 2.94
N LEU A 33 20.00 12.29 2.89
CA LEU A 33 18.61 12.70 3.14
C LEU A 33 17.67 12.11 2.08
N THR A 34 18.08 12.10 0.81
CA THR A 34 17.29 11.54 -0.29
C THR A 34 17.11 10.04 -0.11
N ILE A 35 18.19 9.30 0.22
CA ILE A 35 18.13 7.87 0.50
C ILE A 35 17.16 7.58 1.65
N LEU A 36 17.25 8.32 2.76
CA LEU A 36 16.35 8.15 3.90
C LEU A 36 14.88 8.35 3.50
N GLN A 37 14.59 9.37 2.68
CA GLN A 37 13.24 9.65 2.20
C GLN A 37 12.70 8.52 1.32
N GLU A 38 13.51 7.98 0.40
CA GLU A 38 13.11 6.86 -0.44
C GLU A 38 12.89 5.58 0.38
N LEU A 39 13.77 5.26 1.33
CA LEU A 39 13.57 4.13 2.25
C LEU A 39 12.27 4.28 3.07
N ALA A 40 11.95 5.50 3.52
CA ALA A 40 10.71 5.77 4.23
C ALA A 40 9.47 5.64 3.33
N LYS A 41 9.56 6.05 2.05
CA LYS A 41 8.51 5.83 1.06
C LYS A 41 8.29 4.34 0.80
N ASP A 42 9.36 3.58 0.56
CA ASP A 42 9.30 2.14 0.32
C ASP A 42 8.64 1.40 1.49
N ARG A 43 9.03 1.73 2.73
CA ARG A 43 8.40 1.15 3.91
C ARG A 43 6.90 1.44 3.94
N ARG A 44 6.48 2.70 3.72
CA ARG A 44 5.05 3.07 3.69
C ARG A 44 4.31 2.32 2.59
N MET A 45 4.90 2.20 1.41
CA MET A 45 4.31 1.46 0.29
C MET A 45 4.14 -0.02 0.61
N ARG A 46 5.13 -0.65 1.28
CA ARG A 46 5.01 -2.04 1.76
C ARG A 46 3.87 -2.19 2.77
N THR A 47 3.79 -1.33 3.78
CA THR A 47 2.71 -1.36 4.77
C THR A 47 1.33 -1.21 4.10
N MET A 48 1.16 -0.24 3.20
CA MET A 48 -0.10 -0.07 2.48
C MET A 48 -0.45 -1.28 1.62
N ARG A 49 0.55 -1.90 0.99
CA ARG A 49 0.34 -3.11 0.19
C ARG A 49 -0.08 -4.28 1.08
N GLU A 50 0.57 -4.48 2.22
CA GLU A 50 0.22 -5.53 3.18
C GLU A 50 -1.18 -5.33 3.75
N GLU A 51 -1.55 -4.10 4.09
CA GLU A 51 -2.90 -3.75 4.53
C GLU A 51 -3.93 -4.04 3.43
N ARG A 52 -3.65 -3.65 2.18
CA ARG A 52 -4.53 -3.96 1.04
C ARG A 52 -4.69 -5.45 0.85
N GLU A 53 -3.61 -6.22 0.84
CA GLU A 53 -3.67 -7.68 0.70
C GLU A 53 -4.47 -8.32 1.83
N LYS A 54 -4.35 -7.85 3.09
CA LYS A 54 -5.21 -8.31 4.18
C LYS A 54 -6.69 -8.04 3.90
N THR A 55 -7.02 -6.84 3.39
CA THR A 55 -8.41 -6.49 3.07
C THR A 55 -8.98 -7.24 1.86
N LYS A 56 -8.14 -7.75 0.94
CA LYS A 56 -8.62 -8.54 -0.22
C LYS A 56 -9.22 -9.89 0.20
N VAL A 57 -8.74 -10.44 1.31
CA VAL A 57 -9.20 -11.73 1.84
C VAL A 57 -10.40 -11.55 2.78
N GLU A 58 -10.78 -10.30 3.11
CA GLU A 58 -11.94 -10.06 3.96
C GLU A 58 -13.22 -10.58 3.28
N PRO A 59 -14.06 -11.33 4.00
CA PRO A 59 -15.36 -11.75 3.48
C PRO A 59 -16.23 -10.53 3.17
N ALA A 60 -17.12 -10.68 2.20
CA ALA A 60 -18.08 -9.64 1.87
C ALA A 60 -18.94 -9.30 3.10
N THR A 61 -19.20 -8.01 3.27
CA THR A 61 -20.06 -7.55 4.36
C THR A 61 -21.51 -7.98 4.12
N GLU A 62 -22.29 -8.16 5.19
CA GLU A 62 -23.72 -8.49 5.09
C GLU A 62 -24.49 -7.53 4.18
N LYS A 63 -24.16 -6.24 4.22
CA LYS A 63 -24.77 -5.23 3.33
C LYS A 63 -24.44 -5.46 1.85
N GLN A 64 -23.23 -5.91 1.53
CA GLN A 64 -22.87 -6.24 0.15
C GLN A 64 -23.58 -7.50 -0.30
N LYS A 65 -23.64 -8.54 0.53
CA LYS A 65 -24.37 -9.78 0.24
C LYS A 65 -25.86 -9.52 0.00
N GLN A 66 -26.50 -8.77 0.90
CA GLN A 66 -27.89 -8.35 0.74
C GLN A 66 -28.10 -7.56 -0.56
N TYR A 67 -27.20 -6.64 -0.90
CA TYR A 67 -27.32 -5.88 -2.13
C TYR A 67 -27.12 -6.74 -3.39
N MET A 68 -26.27 -7.77 -3.31
CA MET A 68 -26.14 -8.78 -4.37
C MET A 68 -27.42 -9.60 -4.52
N ASP A 69 -28.08 -9.97 -3.41
CA ASP A 69 -29.37 -10.66 -3.43
C ASP A 69 -30.45 -9.77 -4.09
N ASP A 70 -30.50 -8.49 -3.73
CA ASP A 70 -31.43 -7.51 -4.31
C ASP A 70 -31.23 -7.33 -5.83
N LEU A 71 -29.99 -7.47 -6.30
CA LEU A 71 -29.62 -7.45 -7.72
C LEU A 71 -29.77 -8.81 -8.41
N GLY A 72 -30.15 -9.87 -7.69
CA GLY A 72 -30.28 -11.23 -8.21
C GLY A 72 -28.95 -11.89 -8.60
N ILE A 73 -27.84 -11.43 -8.04
CA ILE A 73 -26.50 -11.95 -8.31
C ILE A 73 -26.28 -13.21 -7.47
N VAL A 74 -25.89 -14.32 -8.12
CA VAL A 74 -25.51 -15.56 -7.42
C VAL A 74 -24.03 -15.50 -7.02
N TYR A 75 -23.73 -15.74 -5.75
CA TYR A 75 -22.36 -15.70 -5.22
C TYR A 75 -22.04 -16.86 -4.27
N ASP A 76 -20.74 -17.11 -4.07
CA ASP A 76 -20.24 -18.07 -3.08
C ASP A 76 -20.41 -17.51 -1.66
N GLU A 77 -20.77 -18.35 -0.68
CA GLU A 77 -20.94 -17.93 0.72
C GLU A 77 -19.70 -17.24 1.31
N ASN A 78 -18.51 -17.62 0.82
CA ASN A 78 -17.20 -17.08 1.18
C ASN A 78 -16.70 -15.99 0.22
N ILE A 79 -17.57 -15.40 -0.60
CA ILE A 79 -17.20 -14.31 -1.50
C ILE A 79 -16.49 -13.20 -0.72
N THR A 80 -15.39 -12.68 -1.27
CA THR A 80 -14.63 -11.60 -0.65
C THR A 80 -15.27 -10.25 -0.93
N LYS A 81 -15.00 -9.28 -0.05
CA LYS A 81 -15.47 -7.90 -0.17
C LYS A 81 -15.10 -7.25 -1.50
N GLU A 82 -13.88 -7.49 -2.00
CA GLU A 82 -13.42 -6.97 -3.29
C GLU A 82 -14.22 -7.59 -4.44
N LYS A 83 -14.40 -8.93 -4.42
CA LYS A 83 -15.14 -9.62 -5.48
C LYS A 83 -16.60 -9.19 -5.49
N ALA A 84 -17.26 -9.15 -4.32
CA ALA A 84 -18.64 -8.66 -4.21
C ALA A 84 -18.81 -7.24 -4.77
N SER A 85 -17.87 -6.33 -4.48
CA SER A 85 -17.92 -4.96 -5.03
C SER A 85 -17.84 -4.93 -6.56
N LYS A 86 -16.99 -5.78 -7.16
CA LYS A 86 -16.86 -5.88 -8.63
C LYS A 86 -18.11 -6.45 -9.30
N GLU A 87 -18.71 -7.49 -8.72
CA GLU A 87 -19.95 -8.06 -9.24
C GLU A 87 -21.10 -7.05 -9.18
N ILE A 88 -21.23 -6.33 -8.05
CA ILE A 88 -22.23 -5.25 -7.90
C ILE A 88 -22.01 -4.16 -8.95
N GLU A 89 -20.78 -3.67 -9.12
CA GLU A 89 -20.46 -2.63 -10.10
C GLU A 89 -20.79 -3.08 -11.52
N SER A 90 -20.45 -4.33 -11.88
CA SER A 90 -20.73 -4.90 -13.20
C SER A 90 -22.23 -4.99 -13.46
N ALA A 91 -23.01 -5.49 -12.49
CA ALA A 91 -24.47 -5.58 -12.60
C ALA A 91 -25.13 -4.19 -12.71
N LEU A 92 -24.58 -3.17 -12.03
CA LEU A 92 -25.06 -1.80 -12.14
C LEU A 92 -24.74 -1.16 -13.50
N GLU A 93 -23.59 -1.48 -14.09
CA GLU A 93 -23.25 -1.03 -15.44
C GLU A 93 -24.13 -1.69 -16.51
N GLU A 94 -24.44 -2.98 -16.36
CA GLU A 94 -25.34 -3.71 -17.26
C GLU A 94 -26.77 -3.16 -17.19
N ASN A 95 -27.31 -2.90 -15.99
CA ASN A 95 -28.65 -2.34 -15.81
C ASN A 95 -28.80 -0.89 -16.28
N ARG A 96 -27.69 -0.18 -16.55
CA ARG A 96 -27.71 1.19 -17.10
C ARG A 96 -27.76 1.23 -18.62
N LYS A 97 -27.57 0.11 -19.32
CA LYS A 97 -27.65 0.00 -20.78
C LYS A 97 -29.05 -0.43 -21.21
#